data_AF-A0A401UPW0-F1
#
_entry.id   AF-A0A401UPW0-F1
#
_cell.length_a   1.000
_cell.length_b   1.000
_cell.length_c   1.000
_cell.angle_alpha   90.00
_cell.angle_beta   90.00
_cell.angle_gamma   90.00
#
_symmetry.space_group_name_H-M   'P 1'
#
loop_
_entity.id
_entity.type
_entity.pdbx_description
1 polymer ?
#
loop_
_entity_poly.entity_id
_entity_poly.type
_entity_poly.pdbx_seq_one_letter_code
_entity_poly.pdbx_strand_id
1 'polypeptide(L)'
;MHGYALVGYLDNEIESCFKKLWEDLSENNITQYGVDTKGRRPHITIADYDNLDSDRFVELISKFYEDKSRVAIALNILGTFINTGTLFLAPTLSTELLHFHNRHHDYFKEFNVNENSW
;
A
#
# COMPACT_ATOMS: atom_id res chain seq x y z
N MET A 1 8.72 10.90 15.53
CA MET A 1 8.93 9.47 15.24
C MET A 1 8.68 9.30 13.75
N HIS A 2 9.69 8.94 12.97
CA HIS A 2 9.54 8.76 11.53
C HIS A 2 9.33 7.27 11.29
N GLY A 3 8.11 6.87 10.95
CA GLY A 3 7.82 5.52 10.48
C GLY A 3 8.13 5.40 8.99
N TYR A 4 8.58 4.23 8.58
CA TYR A 4 8.76 3.84 7.20
C TYR A 4 7.58 3.00 6.76
N ALA A 5 7.19 3.10 5.48
CA ALA A 5 6.18 2.23 4.89
C ALA A 5 6.72 1.64 3.60
N LEU A 6 6.61 0.32 3.46
CA LEU A 6 6.79 -0.32 2.17
C LEU A 6 5.44 -0.35 1.45
N VAL A 7 5.41 0.15 0.23
CA VAL A 7 4.18 0.22 -0.57
C VAL A 7 4.35 -0.47 -1.92
N GLY A 8 3.30 -1.16 -2.35
CA GLY A 8 3.13 -1.66 -3.71
C GLY A 8 2.36 -0.65 -4.56
N TYR A 9 2.90 -0.30 -5.72
CA TYR A 9 2.20 0.53 -6.71
C TYR A 9 1.34 -0.32 -7.64
N LEU A 10 0.27 0.28 -8.14
CA LEU A 10 -0.59 -0.32 -9.14
C LEU A 10 0.05 -0.15 -10.53
N ASP A 11 -0.40 -0.90 -11.52
CA ASP A 11 0.01 -0.65 -12.90
C ASP A 11 -0.53 0.70 -13.41
N ASN A 12 0.09 1.22 -14.47
CA ASN A 12 -0.20 2.56 -14.99
C ASN A 12 -1.67 2.75 -15.42
N GLU A 13 -2.33 1.69 -15.87
CA GLU A 13 -3.73 1.74 -16.30
C GLU A 13 -4.62 1.97 -15.09
N ILE A 14 -4.45 1.13 -14.06
CA ILE A 14 -5.22 1.26 -12.82
C ILE A 14 -4.87 2.55 -12.09
N GLU A 15 -3.61 3.01 -12.07
CA GLU A 15 -3.27 4.31 -11.48
C GLU A 15 -4.02 5.48 -12.16
N SER A 16 -4.18 5.42 -13.47
CA SER A 16 -4.94 6.43 -14.22
C SER A 16 -6.42 6.39 -13.88
N CYS A 17 -7.01 5.19 -13.73
CA CYS A 17 -8.38 5.03 -13.26
C CYS A 17 -8.60 5.64 -11.87
N PHE A 18 -7.67 5.44 -10.94
CA PHE A 18 -7.74 6.03 -9.59
C PHE A 18 -7.64 7.55 -9.60
N LYS A 19 -6.77 8.12 -10.42
CA LYS A 19 -6.66 9.59 -10.57
C LYS A 19 -7.97 10.19 -11.08
N LYS A 20 -8.57 9.56 -12.09
CA LYS A 20 -9.89 9.97 -12.57
C LYS A 20 -10.98 9.82 -11.50
N LEU A 21 -10.99 8.72 -10.76
CA LEU A 21 -11.93 8.53 -9.65
C LEU A 21 -11.79 9.64 -8.59
N TRP A 22 -10.57 10.09 -8.28
CA TRP A 22 -10.36 11.21 -7.37
C TRP A 22 -10.92 12.53 -7.89
N GLU A 23 -10.78 12.80 -9.19
CA GLU A 23 -11.40 13.96 -9.85
C GLU A 23 -12.93 13.86 -9.78
N ASP A 24 -13.51 12.72 -10.18
CA ASP A 24 -14.95 12.49 -10.15
C ASP A 24 -15.53 12.67 -8.72
N LEU A 25 -14.86 12.14 -7.69
CA LEU A 25 -15.28 12.30 -6.28
C LEU A 25 -15.19 13.75 -5.79
N SER A 26 -14.19 14.49 -6.26
CA SER A 26 -14.00 15.91 -5.95
C SER A 26 -15.09 16.77 -6.59
N GLU A 27 -15.39 16.56 -7.87
CA GLU A 27 -16.44 17.28 -8.62
C GLU A 27 -17.83 17.05 -8.03
N ASN A 28 -18.07 15.85 -7.48
CA ASN A 28 -19.32 15.49 -6.82
C ASN A 28 -19.39 15.90 -5.33
N ASN A 29 -18.42 16.67 -4.82
CA ASN A 29 -18.35 17.14 -3.43
C ASN A 29 -18.34 16.00 -2.39
N ILE A 30 -17.79 14.84 -2.74
CA ILE A 30 -17.69 13.69 -1.81
C ILE A 30 -16.40 13.80 -0.98
N THR A 31 -15.26 14.04 -1.63
CA THR A 31 -13.98 14.26 -0.96
C THR A 31 -12.98 14.97 -1.88
N GLN A 32 -12.16 15.86 -1.33
CA GLN A 32 -11.08 16.55 -2.05
C GLN A 32 -9.71 15.88 -1.86
N TYR A 33 -9.64 14.82 -1.05
CA TYR A 33 -8.39 14.24 -0.56
C TYR A 33 -7.41 13.86 -1.69
N GLY A 34 -7.91 13.20 -2.74
CA GLY A 34 -7.08 12.73 -3.85
C GLY A 34 -6.56 13.85 -4.77
N VAL A 35 -7.23 15.00 -4.79
CA VAL A 35 -6.87 16.16 -5.64
C VAL A 35 -5.94 17.12 -4.89
N ASP A 36 -6.25 17.42 -3.63
CA ASP A 36 -5.48 18.39 -2.84
C ASP A 36 -4.11 17.84 -2.40
N THR A 37 -4.01 16.51 -2.26
CA THR A 37 -2.79 15.88 -1.73
C THR A 37 -1.76 15.64 -2.84
N LYS A 38 -0.91 16.64 -3.07
CA LYS A 38 0.15 16.60 -4.09
C LYS A 38 1.11 15.42 -3.91
N GLY A 39 1.50 14.82 -5.03
CA GLY A 39 2.55 13.79 -5.09
C GLY A 39 2.13 12.41 -4.59
N ARG A 40 0.87 12.21 -4.17
CA ARG A 40 0.38 10.87 -3.83
C ARG A 40 0.01 10.08 -5.07
N ARG A 41 0.32 8.79 -5.00
CA ARG A 41 -0.07 7.77 -5.98
C ARG A 41 -0.93 6.74 -5.25
N PRO A 42 -1.92 6.13 -5.92
CA PRO A 42 -2.65 5.00 -5.34
C PRO A 42 -1.68 3.86 -5.09
N HIS A 43 -1.74 3.29 -3.89
CA HIS A 43 -0.82 2.27 -3.44
C HIS A 43 -1.49 1.35 -2.42
N ILE A 44 -0.88 0.18 -2.21
CA ILE A 44 -1.19 -0.73 -1.12
C ILE A 44 -0.01 -0.73 -0.16
N THR A 45 -0.26 -0.43 1.11
CA THR A 45 0.74 -0.63 2.16
C THR A 45 0.97 -2.12 2.35
N ILE A 46 2.22 -2.56 2.25
CA ILE A 46 2.64 -3.96 2.43
C ILE A 46 3.04 -4.19 3.88
N ALA A 47 3.80 -3.26 4.46
CA ALA A 47 4.30 -3.30 5.83
C ALA A 47 4.68 -1.89 6.30
N ASP A 48 4.64 -1.65 7.60
CA ASP A 48 5.20 -0.47 8.25
C ASP A 48 6.30 -0.82 9.27
N TYR A 49 7.24 0.10 9.45
CA TYR A 49 8.41 -0.08 10.31
C TYR A 49 8.68 1.18 11.14
N ASP A 50 8.84 1.03 12.45
CA ASP A 50 9.14 2.14 13.37
C ASP A 50 10.55 2.70 13.18
N ASN A 51 11.52 1.82 12.89
CA ASN A 51 12.91 2.16 12.65
C ASN A 51 13.55 1.14 11.72
N LEU A 52 14.45 1.60 10.84
CA LEU A 52 14.98 0.80 9.75
C LEU A 52 16.40 1.26 9.39
N ASP A 53 17.32 0.31 9.22
CA ASP A 53 18.54 0.55 8.44
C ASP A 53 18.16 0.57 6.96
N SER A 54 17.97 1.77 6.41
CA SER A 54 17.44 1.97 5.06
C SER A 54 18.30 1.35 3.98
N ASP A 55 19.63 1.43 4.12
CA ASP A 55 20.55 0.95 3.08
C ASP A 55 20.51 -0.57 3.02
N ARG A 56 20.57 -1.22 4.19
CA ARG A 56 20.43 -2.67 4.29
C ARG A 56 19.06 -3.15 3.81
N PHE A 57 18.00 -2.44 4.16
CA PHE A 57 16.64 -2.83 3.76
C PHE A 57 16.42 -2.72 2.25
N VAL A 58 16.92 -1.65 1.61
CA VAL A 58 16.86 -1.48 0.15
C VAL A 58 17.63 -2.59 -0.57
N GLU A 59 18.79 -2.99 -0.06
CA GLU A 59 19.55 -4.12 -0.60
C GLU A 59 18.74 -5.43 -0.51
N LEU A 60 18.14 -5.70 0.65
CA LEU A 60 17.35 -6.91 0.89
C LEU A 60 16.06 -6.93 0.08
N ILE A 61 15.36 -5.80 -0.06
CA ILE A 61 14.18 -5.65 -0.93
C ILE A 61 14.54 -5.97 -2.37
N SER A 62 15.64 -5.41 -2.87
CA SER A 62 16.05 -5.60 -4.26
C SER A 62 16.28 -7.10 -4.54
N LYS A 63 17.01 -7.79 -3.65
CA LYS A 63 17.24 -9.24 -3.74
C LYS A 63 15.96 -10.07 -3.58
N PHE A 64 15.12 -9.70 -2.61
CA PHE A 64 13.91 -10.48 -2.32
C PHE A 64 12.90 -10.38 -3.46
N TYR A 65 12.75 -9.21 -4.10
CA TYR A 65 11.75 -9.00 -5.14
C TYR A 65 12.27 -9.17 -6.58
N GLU A 66 13.57 -9.41 -6.79
CA GLU A 66 14.22 -9.53 -8.12
C GLU A 66 13.46 -10.46 -9.09
N ASP A 67 13.09 -11.66 -8.62
CA ASP A 67 12.44 -12.69 -9.44
C ASP A 67 10.92 -12.81 -9.19
N LYS A 68 10.32 -11.84 -8.49
CA LYS A 68 8.90 -11.92 -8.12
C LYS A 68 8.02 -11.28 -9.19
N SER A 69 7.01 -12.03 -9.63
CA SER A 69 5.97 -11.52 -10.52
C SER A 69 5.07 -10.49 -9.82
N ARG A 70 4.36 -9.70 -10.62
CA ARG A 70 3.25 -8.87 -10.13
C ARG A 70 2.22 -9.77 -9.43
N VAL A 71 1.61 -9.25 -8.37
CA VAL A 71 0.54 -9.92 -7.62
C VAL A 71 -0.79 -9.43 -8.16
N ALA A 72 -1.65 -10.36 -8.56
CA ALA A 72 -3.02 -10.01 -8.94
C ALA A 72 -3.85 -9.67 -7.69
N ILE A 73 -4.56 -8.55 -7.73
CA ILE A 73 -5.42 -8.07 -6.65
C ILE A 73 -6.82 -7.76 -7.17
N ALA A 74 -7.82 -7.92 -6.31
CA ALA A 74 -9.19 -7.50 -6.58
C ALA A 74 -9.64 -6.51 -5.51
N LEU A 75 -10.00 -5.29 -5.91
CA LEU A 75 -10.37 -4.18 -5.01
C LEU A 75 -11.90 -4.04 -4.93
N ASN A 76 -12.55 -4.97 -4.24
CA ASN A 76 -14.03 -5.10 -4.25
C ASN A 76 -14.71 -4.51 -3.01
N ILE A 77 -13.95 -3.99 -2.06
CA ILE A 77 -14.47 -3.48 -0.79
C ILE A 77 -14.24 -1.97 -0.74
N LEU A 78 -15.31 -1.20 -0.63
CA LEU A 78 -15.26 0.23 -0.34
C LEU A 78 -15.44 0.44 1.18
N GLY A 79 -14.46 1.05 1.81
CA GLY A 79 -14.47 1.40 3.23
C GLY A 79 -14.39 2.91 3.46
N THR A 80 -14.78 3.32 4.66
CA THR A 80 -14.62 4.69 5.13
C THR A 80 -14.13 4.75 6.58
N PHE A 81 -13.26 5.70 6.88
CA PHE A 81 -12.96 6.07 8.26
C PHE A 81 -13.87 7.22 8.67
N ILE A 82 -14.87 6.92 9.51
CA ILE A 82 -15.94 7.87 9.89
C ILE A 82 -15.38 9.21 10.39
N ASN A 83 -14.32 9.17 11.20
CA ASN A 83 -13.77 10.38 11.82
C ASN A 83 -12.97 11.27 10.85
N THR A 84 -12.44 10.71 9.76
CA THR A 84 -11.63 11.47 8.79
C THR A 84 -12.34 11.67 7.45
N GLY A 85 -13.46 10.98 7.21
CA GLY A 85 -14.14 10.96 5.91
C GLY A 85 -13.33 10.32 4.79
N THR A 86 -12.24 9.62 5.12
CA THR A 86 -11.37 8.99 4.13
C THR A 86 -12.05 7.78 3.52
N LEU A 87 -12.18 7.77 2.20
CA LEU A 87 -12.59 6.60 1.43
C LEU A 87 -11.36 5.77 1.06
N PHE A 88 -11.47 4.45 1.16
CA PHE A 88 -10.43 3.53 0.70
C PHE A 88 -11.03 2.30 0.02
N LEU A 89 -10.28 1.75 -0.93
CA LEU A 89 -10.58 0.46 -1.53
C LEU A 89 -9.66 -0.59 -0.93
N ALA A 90 -10.22 -1.67 -0.38
CA ALA A 90 -9.46 -2.76 0.21
C ALA A 90 -9.41 -3.98 -0.73
N PRO A 91 -8.26 -4.68 -0.78
CA PRO A 91 -8.16 -5.92 -1.53
C PRO A 91 -9.01 -7.02 -0.89
N THR A 92 -9.62 -7.84 -1.75
CA THR A 92 -10.16 -9.14 -1.33
C THR A 92 -8.99 -10.07 -1.03
N LEU A 93 -8.97 -10.67 0.16
CA LEU A 93 -7.89 -11.54 0.58
C LEU A 93 -7.90 -12.85 -0.23
N SER A 94 -7.05 -12.93 -1.25
CA SER A 94 -6.78 -14.16 -2.00
C SER A 94 -5.67 -14.96 -1.34
N THR A 95 -5.60 -16.27 -1.62
CA THR A 95 -4.49 -17.12 -1.16
C THR A 95 -3.14 -16.62 -1.67
N GLU A 96 -3.08 -16.11 -2.91
CA GLU A 96 -1.86 -15.54 -3.50
C GLU A 96 -1.41 -14.29 -2.74
N LEU A 97 -2.32 -13.36 -2.45
CA LEU A 97 -2.02 -12.14 -1.71
C LEU A 97 -1.61 -12.46 -0.27
N LEU A 98 -2.29 -13.39 0.39
CA LEU A 98 -1.93 -13.85 1.74
C LEU A 98 -0.53 -14.49 1.75
N HIS A 99 -0.22 -15.34 0.76
CA HIS A 99 1.10 -15.96 0.68
C HIS A 99 2.20 -14.95 0.34
N PHE A 100 1.92 -13.98 -0.52
CA PHE A 100 2.82 -12.86 -0.78
C PHE A 100 3.14 -12.09 0.49
N HIS A 101 2.11 -11.70 1.25
CA HIS A 101 2.24 -10.96 2.50
C HIS A 101 3.03 -11.78 3.53
N ASN A 102 2.64 -13.02 3.81
CA ASN A 102 3.36 -13.86 4.77
C ASN A 102 4.85 -14.04 4.41
N ARG A 103 5.18 -14.28 3.13
CA ARG A 103 6.59 -14.39 2.71
C ARG A 103 7.38 -13.11 2.92
N HIS A 104 6.75 -11.94 2.75
CA HIS A 104 7.37 -10.66 3.06
C HIS A 104 7.72 -10.60 4.56
N HIS A 105 6.73 -10.79 5.42
CA HIS A 105 6.94 -10.68 6.87
C HIS A 105 7.91 -11.72 7.41
N ASP A 106 7.88 -12.95 6.89
CA ASP A 106 8.84 -13.99 7.29
C ASP A 106 10.29 -13.62 6.94
N TYR A 107 10.51 -13.00 5.77
CA TYR A 107 11.83 -12.60 5.29
C TYR A 107 12.35 -11.35 6.01
N PHE A 108 11.48 -10.37 6.26
CA PHE A 108 11.84 -9.07 6.87
C PHE A 108 11.61 -8.99 8.38
N LYS A 109 11.26 -10.10 9.05
CA LYS A 109 10.99 -10.14 10.49
C LYS A 109 12.07 -9.54 11.39
N GLU A 110 13.31 -9.46 10.93
CA GLU A 110 14.40 -8.82 11.69
C GLU A 110 14.20 -7.31 11.89
N PHE A 111 13.39 -6.68 11.04
CA PHE A 111 13.03 -5.27 11.14
C PHE A 111 11.76 -5.04 11.97
N ASN A 112 11.05 -6.10 12.38
CA ASN A 112 9.86 -6.02 13.23
C ASN A 112 10.28 -5.95 14.70
N VAL A 113 10.70 -4.77 15.13
CA VAL A 113 11.10 -4.50 16.53
C VAL A 113 9.88 -4.47 17.46
N ASN A 114 8.68 -4.27 16.90
CA ASN A 114 7.41 -4.21 17.61
C ASN A 114 6.51 -5.35 17.14
N GLU A 115 5.97 -6.14 18.07
CA GLU A 115 5.09 -7.29 17.78
C GLU A 115 3.76 -6.88 17.11
N ASN A 116 3.49 -5.57 17.06
CA ASN A 116 2.31 -4.96 16.44
C ASN A 116 2.58 -4.36 15.05
N SER A 117 3.79 -4.50 14.50
CA SER A 117 4.07 -4.12 13.11
C SER A 117 3.52 -5.21 12.18
N TRP A 118 2.50 -4.87 11.38
CA TRP A 118 1.77 -5.78 10.50
C TRP A 118 2.07 -5.56 9.03
#